data_AF-A0A0E3SCF8-F1
#
_entry.id   AF-A0A0E3SCF8-F1
#
_cell.length_a   1.000
_cell.length_b   1.000
_cell.length_c   1.000
_cell.angle_alpha   90.00
_cell.angle_beta   90.00
_cell.angle_gamma   90.00
#
_symmetry.space_group_name_H-M   'P 1'
#
loop_
_entity.id
_entity.type
_entity.pdbx_description
1 polymer ?
#
loop_
_entity_poly.entity_id
_entity_poly.type
_entity_poly.pdbx_seq_one_letter_code
_entity_poly.pdbx_strand_id
1 'polypeptide(L)'
;MYCNKCGLKIDSEDLFCSGCGNRIKNKPDTDNSKYEIRNFKSENSTSRELDYAKALTSFFDFRRMHVQNFVLKGIWTVALICVLGVLLTAYSTFALESGKSPEAGIPNSQEKVQADKNIRLCEQIAADYCNSHTYSKDDIYDCDNMAQDIWNMLKAKGINARIAVGSFDSAGNNRIANGNTVHKGSGSGNLGEIKVPNHINGTVNLSNSSTIDSLNHAWVLAEVSPGSWLAIECTGGYTVYSNENEKYYQGLTFSNPKNYRSFLALYRDWKAKSLDYENERSYYNELISSYNNASQSEKTSMESGIEVAQRTLHEKEKAFLKTDSELNALLRYG
;
A
#
# COMPACT_ATOMS: atom_id res chain seq x y z
N MET A 1 -16.48 -0.44 -6.24
CA MET A 1 -17.07 -0.21 -7.59
C MET A 1 -16.60 -1.35 -8.52
N TYR A 2 -17.13 -1.53 -9.73
CA TYR A 2 -16.61 -2.53 -10.67
C TYR A 2 -16.18 -1.85 -11.97
N CYS A 3 -15.10 -2.34 -12.58
CA CYS A 3 -14.57 -1.77 -13.81
C CYS A 3 -15.58 -1.96 -14.94
N ASN A 4 -16.03 -0.87 -15.55
CA ASN A 4 -16.95 -0.93 -16.68
C ASN A 4 -16.36 -1.58 -17.95
N LYS A 5 -15.03 -1.76 -18.01
CA LYS A 5 -14.34 -2.34 -19.16
C LYS A 5 -14.05 -3.84 -19.00
N CYS A 6 -13.67 -4.28 -17.80
CA CYS A 6 -13.25 -5.68 -17.58
C CYS A 6 -14.02 -6.38 -16.44
N GLY A 7 -14.98 -5.72 -15.79
CA GLY A 7 -15.82 -6.31 -14.75
C GLY A 7 -15.12 -6.57 -13.41
N LEU A 8 -13.82 -6.25 -13.30
CA LEU A 8 -13.04 -6.51 -12.08
C LEU A 8 -13.47 -5.57 -10.94
N LYS A 9 -13.49 -6.06 -9.70
CA LYS A 9 -13.83 -5.26 -8.51
C LYS A 9 -12.74 -4.23 -8.27
N ILE A 10 -13.12 -2.97 -8.09
CA ILE A 10 -12.24 -1.83 -7.88
C ILE A 10 -12.57 -1.16 -6.55
N ASP A 11 -11.52 -0.81 -5.79
CA ASP A 11 -11.66 0.02 -4.61
C ASP A 11 -11.98 1.48 -4.99
N SER A 12 -12.76 2.14 -4.12
CA SER A 12 -13.29 3.49 -4.38
C SER A 12 -12.24 4.60 -4.39
N GLU A 13 -11.00 4.26 -4.02
CA GLU A 13 -9.87 5.18 -3.95
C GLU A 13 -8.92 5.04 -5.14
N ASP A 14 -9.09 4.00 -5.95
CA ASP A 14 -8.29 3.78 -7.15
C ASP A 14 -8.67 4.79 -8.25
N LEU A 15 -7.67 5.50 -8.77
CA LEU A 15 -7.82 6.38 -9.93
C LEU A 15 -7.87 5.59 -11.25
N PHE A 16 -7.34 4.36 -11.24
CA PHE A 16 -7.23 3.47 -12.39
C PHE A 16 -7.51 2.02 -11.99
N CYS A 17 -8.20 1.27 -12.85
CA CYS A 17 -8.50 -0.14 -12.60
C CYS A 17 -7.22 -0.99 -12.63
N SER A 18 -6.94 -1.70 -11.55
CA SER A 18 -5.80 -2.62 -11.42
C SER A 18 -5.78 -3.77 -12.44
N GLY A 19 -6.96 -4.19 -12.95
CA GLY A 19 -7.08 -5.27 -13.92
C GLY A 19 -6.84 -4.86 -15.39
N CYS A 20 -7.17 -3.63 -15.78
CA CYS A 20 -7.06 -3.20 -17.19
C CYS A 20 -6.46 -1.81 -17.43
N GLY A 21 -6.03 -1.12 -16.36
CA GLY A 21 -5.41 0.20 -16.40
C GLY A 21 -6.35 1.36 -16.74
N ASN A 22 -7.66 1.10 -16.91
CA ASN A 22 -8.60 2.12 -17.34
C ASN A 22 -8.89 3.14 -16.22
N ARG A 23 -8.89 4.44 -16.54
CA ARG A 23 -9.17 5.52 -15.58
C ARG A 23 -10.63 5.50 -15.15
N ILE A 24 -10.88 5.65 -13.85
CA ILE A 24 -12.23 5.52 -13.26
C ILE A 24 -12.86 6.91 -13.22
N LYS A 25 -13.91 7.12 -14.03
CA LYS A 25 -14.40 8.45 -14.46
C LYS A 25 -15.25 9.24 -13.45
N ASN A 26 -15.36 8.83 -12.18
CA ASN A 26 -16.41 9.34 -11.27
C ASN A 26 -15.95 10.27 -10.14
N LYS A 27 -14.80 10.95 -10.22
CA LYS A 27 -14.46 12.05 -9.30
C LYS A 27 -14.24 13.33 -10.11
N PRO A 28 -15.05 14.39 -9.94
CA PRO A 28 -14.95 15.55 -10.81
C PRO A 28 -13.91 16.55 -10.31
N ASP A 29 -13.04 16.98 -11.24
CA ASP A 29 -12.69 18.39 -11.42
C ASP A 29 -12.58 18.69 -12.92
N THR A 30 -13.63 19.36 -13.40
CA THR A 30 -13.71 20.53 -14.30
C THR A 30 -12.55 20.81 -15.27
N ASP A 31 -12.79 20.80 -16.60
CA ASP A 31 -13.13 22.01 -17.40
C ASP A 31 -12.95 21.82 -18.94
N ASN A 32 -13.83 22.49 -19.68
CA ASN A 32 -13.77 22.92 -21.09
C ASN A 32 -13.73 21.97 -22.33
N SER A 33 -14.89 21.93 -23.00
CA SER A 33 -15.14 22.52 -24.34
C SER A 33 -15.39 21.61 -25.58
N LYS A 34 -16.56 21.89 -26.19
CA LYS A 34 -16.97 21.82 -27.62
C LYS A 34 -17.19 20.44 -28.27
N TYR A 35 -18.46 20.10 -28.57
CA TYR A 35 -19.16 20.30 -29.88
C TYR A 35 -18.45 19.50 -31.01
N GLU A 36 -19.04 18.58 -31.78
CA GLU A 36 -20.43 18.46 -32.22
C GLU A 36 -20.67 17.17 -33.07
N ILE A 37 -21.95 16.71 -33.14
CA ILE A 37 -22.68 16.19 -34.33
C ILE A 37 -22.33 14.78 -34.87
N ARG A 38 -23.26 13.87 -35.26
CA ARG A 38 -24.72 13.92 -35.52
C ARG A 38 -25.35 12.51 -35.52
N ASN A 39 -26.55 12.44 -34.95
CA ASN A 39 -27.80 11.81 -35.42
C ASN A 39 -27.83 10.40 -36.03
N PHE A 40 -28.73 9.57 -35.47
CA PHE A 40 -29.96 9.19 -36.19
C PHE A 40 -31.13 8.89 -35.21
N LYS A 41 -32.30 9.44 -35.57
CA LYS A 41 -33.67 9.35 -35.00
C LYS A 41 -34.28 7.96 -35.40
N SER A 42 -35.39 7.41 -34.90
CA SER A 42 -36.67 7.94 -34.39
C SER A 42 -37.45 6.81 -33.67
N GLU A 43 -38.18 7.11 -32.58
CA GLU A 43 -39.66 7.16 -32.44
C GLU A 43 -40.38 5.79 -32.29
N ASN A 44 -40.97 5.52 -31.11
CA ASN A 44 -42.40 5.62 -30.74
C ASN A 44 -43.13 4.26 -30.94
N SER A 45 -44.13 3.80 -30.18
CA SER A 45 -44.91 4.25 -29.02
C SER A 45 -45.94 3.13 -28.72
N THR A 46 -46.61 3.18 -27.54
CA THR A 46 -47.96 2.59 -27.23
C THR A 46 -48.09 1.05 -27.24
N SER A 47 -48.93 0.33 -26.49
CA SER A 47 -49.91 0.54 -25.41
C SER A 47 -50.52 -0.83 -25.05
N ARG A 48 -51.18 -0.93 -23.89
CA ARG A 48 -52.34 -1.80 -23.53
C ARG A 48 -52.17 -3.31 -23.26
N GLU A 49 -52.69 -3.64 -22.07
CA GLU A 49 -53.58 -4.77 -21.69
C GLU A 49 -53.21 -6.20 -22.11
N LEU A 50 -53.06 -7.08 -21.11
CA LEU A 50 -53.92 -8.27 -21.01
C LEU A 50 -53.94 -8.84 -19.58
N ASP A 51 -55.16 -9.12 -19.11
CA ASP A 51 -55.53 -9.88 -17.91
C ASP A 51 -54.92 -11.29 -17.85
N TYR A 52 -54.72 -11.82 -16.64
CA TYR A 52 -55.11 -13.21 -16.33
C TYR A 52 -55.37 -13.41 -14.83
N ALA A 53 -56.61 -13.82 -14.54
CA ALA A 53 -57.14 -14.14 -13.21
C ALA A 53 -56.90 -15.62 -12.82
N LYS A 54 -56.68 -15.85 -11.51
CA LYS A 54 -57.04 -17.03 -10.67
C LYS A 54 -56.03 -17.10 -9.50
N ALA A 55 -56.38 -17.33 -8.23
CA ALA A 55 -57.63 -17.63 -7.57
C ALA A 55 -57.46 -17.30 -6.07
N LEU A 56 -58.50 -16.76 -5.46
CA LEU A 56 -58.62 -16.47 -4.02
C LEU A 56 -59.93 -17.08 -3.53
N THR A 57 -59.85 -18.04 -2.62
CA THR A 57 -60.88 -18.42 -1.63
C THR A 57 -60.08 -18.97 -0.44
N SER A 58 -60.32 -18.62 0.82
CA SER A 58 -61.62 -18.52 1.50
C SER A 58 -61.60 -17.55 2.68
N PHE A 59 -62.76 -16.92 2.85
CA PHE A 59 -63.19 -16.00 3.91
C PHE A 59 -63.41 -16.69 5.27
N PHE A 60 -63.23 -15.88 6.32
CA PHE A 60 -63.81 -16.03 7.67
C PHE A 60 -65.36 -16.01 7.62
N ASP A 61 -66.05 -16.85 8.41
CA ASP A 61 -66.69 -16.43 9.68
C ASP A 61 -67.69 -17.45 10.29
N PHE A 62 -67.68 -17.50 11.64
CA PHE A 62 -68.78 -17.77 12.61
C PHE A 62 -69.49 -19.16 12.63
N ARG A 63 -69.81 -19.85 13.74
CA ARG A 63 -69.96 -19.51 15.19
C ARG A 63 -70.18 -20.81 16.02
N ARG A 64 -69.83 -20.75 17.34
CA ARG A 64 -70.54 -21.28 18.54
C ARG A 64 -70.00 -22.52 19.35
N MET A 65 -69.72 -22.20 20.63
CA MET A 65 -69.72 -22.98 21.90
C MET A 65 -68.52 -23.87 22.31
N HIS A 66 -67.77 -23.45 23.35
CA HIS A 66 -67.98 -23.91 24.74
C HIS A 66 -67.14 -23.07 25.74
N VAL A 67 -67.77 -22.59 26.81
CA VAL A 67 -67.32 -21.50 27.72
C VAL A 67 -66.36 -21.96 28.84
N GLN A 68 -65.91 -23.22 28.86
CA GLN A 68 -65.07 -23.75 29.95
C GLN A 68 -63.55 -23.58 29.73
N ASN A 69 -63.09 -23.19 28.55
CA ASN A 69 -61.66 -23.05 28.22
C ASN A 69 -61.06 -21.65 28.48
N PHE A 70 -61.87 -20.66 28.88
CA PHE A 70 -61.39 -19.28 29.03
C PHE A 70 -60.69 -19.02 30.37
N VAL A 71 -61.16 -19.65 31.45
CA VAL A 71 -60.60 -19.44 32.81
C VAL A 71 -59.23 -20.11 32.95
N LEU A 72 -59.06 -21.32 32.39
CA LEU A 72 -57.78 -22.02 32.40
C LEU A 72 -56.72 -21.36 31.52
N LYS A 73 -57.10 -20.78 30.37
CA LYS A 73 -56.17 -20.03 29.52
C LYS A 73 -55.69 -18.74 30.19
N GLY A 74 -56.57 -18.03 30.89
CA GLY A 74 -56.20 -16.79 31.60
C GLY A 74 -55.18 -17.00 32.72
N ILE A 75 -55.31 -18.08 33.48
CA ILE A 75 -54.34 -18.44 34.54
C ILE A 75 -52.97 -18.76 33.93
N TRP A 76 -52.95 -19.44 32.79
CA TRP A 76 -51.71 -19.81 32.10
C TRP A 76 -50.99 -18.61 31.50
N THR A 77 -51.70 -17.64 30.92
CA THR A 77 -51.08 -16.40 30.40
C THR A 77 -50.51 -15.54 31.52
N VAL A 78 -51.19 -15.41 32.66
CA VAL A 78 -50.66 -14.63 33.81
C VAL A 78 -49.41 -15.30 34.38
N ALA A 79 -49.40 -16.63 34.53
CA ALA A 79 -48.22 -17.37 34.98
C ALA A 79 -47.03 -17.19 34.02
N LEU A 80 -47.27 -17.22 32.70
CA LEU A 80 -46.22 -17.01 31.70
C LEU A 80 -45.62 -15.60 31.75
N ILE A 81 -46.47 -14.58 31.95
CA ILE A 81 -46.03 -13.18 32.09
C ILE A 81 -45.20 -12.99 33.37
N CYS A 82 -45.60 -13.62 34.48
CA CYS A 82 -44.82 -13.57 35.73
C CYS A 82 -43.44 -14.24 35.57
N VAL A 83 -43.37 -15.41 34.92
CA VAL A 83 -42.09 -16.11 34.69
C VAL A 83 -41.17 -15.30 33.77
N LEU A 84 -41.71 -14.71 32.68
CA LEU A 84 -40.94 -13.86 31.78
C LEU A 84 -40.48 -12.55 32.45
N GLY A 85 -41.31 -11.95 33.31
CA GLY A 85 -40.96 -10.75 34.07
C GLY A 85 -39.83 -11.00 35.08
N VAL A 86 -39.83 -12.15 35.75
CA VAL A 86 -38.75 -12.57 36.67
C VAL A 86 -37.47 -12.89 35.90
N LEU A 87 -37.57 -13.50 34.71
CA LEU A 87 -36.41 -13.75 33.85
C LEU A 87 -35.78 -12.44 33.33
N LEU A 88 -36.57 -11.45 32.94
CA LEU A 88 -36.06 -10.15 32.49
C LEU A 88 -35.41 -9.35 33.63
N THR A 89 -35.95 -9.41 34.85
CA THR A 89 -35.35 -8.74 36.01
C THR A 89 -34.05 -9.43 36.45
N ALA A 90 -34.01 -10.76 36.45
CA ALA A 90 -32.78 -11.52 36.71
C ALA A 90 -31.69 -11.25 35.64
N TYR A 91 -32.07 -11.19 34.35
CA TYR A 91 -31.12 -10.88 33.27
C TYR A 91 -30.57 -9.44 33.39
N SER A 92 -31.39 -8.51 33.88
CA SER A 92 -30.97 -7.11 34.10
C SER A 92 -30.00 -6.96 35.27
N THR A 93 -30.12 -7.77 36.32
CA THR A 93 -29.13 -7.79 37.42
C THR A 93 -27.82 -8.46 37.03
N PHE A 94 -27.83 -9.47 36.14
CA PHE A 94 -26.59 -10.07 35.63
C PHE A 94 -25.89 -9.24 34.56
N ALA A 95 -26.63 -8.43 33.78
CA ALA A 95 -26.03 -7.55 32.77
C ALA A 95 -25.31 -6.32 33.36
N LEU A 96 -25.65 -5.91 34.59
CA LEU A 96 -25.11 -4.71 35.26
C LEU A 96 -23.86 -4.96 36.11
N GLU A 97 -23.43 -6.21 36.31
CA GLU A 97 -22.24 -6.56 37.10
C GLU A 97 -20.97 -6.79 36.25
N SER A 98 -21.05 -6.61 34.92
CA SER A 98 -19.88 -6.69 34.02
C SER A 98 -19.20 -5.34 33.73
N GLY A 99 -19.59 -4.27 34.43
CA GLY A 99 -19.07 -2.92 34.21
C GLY A 99 -18.03 -2.46 35.21
N LYS A 100 -16.76 -2.88 35.06
CA LYS A 100 -15.57 -2.11 35.50
C LYS A 100 -14.27 -2.59 34.79
N SER A 101 -13.79 -1.73 33.90
CA SER A 101 -12.57 -1.68 33.06
C SER A 101 -11.23 -1.97 33.78
N PRO A 102 -10.05 -2.10 33.10
CA PRO A 102 -9.76 -2.20 31.65
C PRO A 102 -8.88 -3.44 31.32
N GLU A 103 -9.32 -4.33 30.43
CA GLU A 103 -8.49 -5.46 30.00
C GLU A 103 -7.98 -5.26 28.57
N ALA A 104 -6.66 -5.12 28.45
CA ALA A 104 -5.93 -5.19 27.20
C ALA A 104 -6.23 -6.53 26.50
N GLY A 105 -6.52 -6.47 25.21
CA GLY A 105 -6.98 -7.61 24.42
C GLY A 105 -6.03 -8.82 24.50
N ILE A 106 -6.55 -9.93 25.00
CA ILE A 106 -5.95 -11.25 24.81
C ILE A 106 -6.15 -11.60 23.33
N PRO A 107 -5.08 -11.80 22.53
CA PRO A 107 -5.23 -12.19 21.14
C PRO A 107 -5.98 -13.52 21.07
N ASN A 108 -6.98 -13.59 20.18
CA ASN A 108 -7.73 -14.82 19.94
C ASN A 108 -6.74 -15.96 19.63
N SER A 109 -6.87 -17.10 20.31
CA SER A 109 -6.02 -18.28 20.09
C SER A 109 -5.84 -18.67 18.61
N GLN A 110 -6.85 -18.44 17.78
CA GLN A 110 -6.78 -18.69 16.33
C GLN A 110 -5.89 -17.69 15.58
N GLU A 111 -5.89 -16.43 15.98
CA GLU A 111 -5.05 -15.39 15.38
C GLU A 111 -3.58 -15.67 15.67
N LYS A 112 -3.27 -16.08 16.91
CA LYS A 112 -1.92 -16.49 17.28
C LYS A 112 -1.44 -17.72 16.48
N VAL A 113 -2.29 -18.74 16.33
CA VAL A 113 -1.98 -19.94 15.53
C VAL A 113 -1.73 -19.57 14.06
N GLN A 114 -2.53 -18.66 13.50
CA GLN A 114 -2.35 -18.21 12.12
C GLN A 114 -1.08 -17.36 11.95
N ALA A 115 -0.76 -16.51 12.93
CA ALA A 115 0.47 -15.74 12.96
C ALA A 115 1.70 -16.66 12.98
N ASP A 116 1.73 -17.64 13.88
CA ASP A 116 2.83 -18.62 13.98
C ASP A 116 3.00 -19.41 12.67
N LYS A 117 1.89 -19.78 12.01
CA LYS A 117 1.93 -20.43 10.70
C LYS A 117 2.52 -19.52 9.63
N ASN A 118 2.13 -18.24 9.60
CA ASN A 118 2.64 -17.27 8.64
C ASN A 118 4.12 -16.98 8.85
N ILE A 119 4.57 -16.86 10.10
CA ILE A 119 5.98 -16.67 10.46
C ILE A 119 6.82 -17.84 9.94
N ARG A 120 6.44 -19.09 10.24
CA ARG A 120 7.15 -20.29 9.75
C ARG A 120 7.20 -20.36 8.23
N LEU A 121 6.14 -19.93 7.56
CA LEU A 121 6.11 -19.89 6.10
C LEU A 121 7.05 -18.81 5.54
N CYS A 122 7.17 -17.66 6.20
CA CYS A 122 8.12 -16.62 5.83
C CYS A 122 9.57 -17.10 6.00
N GLU A 123 9.89 -17.73 7.13
CA GLU A 123 11.20 -18.34 7.39
C GLU A 123 11.56 -19.38 6.34
N GLN A 124 10.62 -20.27 6.01
CA GLN A 124 10.82 -21.29 4.99
C GLN A 124 11.04 -20.67 3.60
N ILE A 125 10.20 -19.71 3.19
CA ILE A 125 10.35 -19.05 1.88
C ILE A 125 11.71 -18.36 1.78
N ALA A 126 12.14 -17.64 2.83
CA ALA A 126 13.41 -16.94 2.83
C ALA A 126 14.60 -17.91 2.67
N ALA A 127 14.60 -19.00 3.46
CA ALA A 127 15.65 -19.99 3.42
C ALA A 127 15.68 -20.77 2.09
N ASP A 128 14.53 -21.27 1.63
CA ASP A 128 14.42 -22.04 0.38
C ASP A 128 14.84 -21.19 -0.82
N TYR A 129 14.46 -19.91 -0.83
CA TYR A 129 14.79 -18.99 -1.91
C TYR A 129 16.29 -18.66 -1.96
N CYS A 130 16.89 -18.30 -0.81
CA CYS A 130 18.33 -18.04 -0.72
C CYS A 130 19.19 -19.27 -1.06
N ASN A 131 18.69 -20.49 -0.80
CA ASN A 131 19.40 -21.72 -1.15
C ASN A 131 19.31 -22.07 -2.65
N SER A 132 18.30 -21.54 -3.36
CA SER A 132 18.04 -21.86 -4.77
C SER A 132 18.42 -20.73 -5.74
N HIS A 133 18.70 -19.53 -5.23
CA HIS A 133 19.05 -18.35 -6.02
C HIS A 133 20.37 -17.75 -5.55
N THR A 134 21.15 -17.18 -6.47
CA THR A 134 22.45 -16.59 -6.16
C THR A 134 22.44 -15.11 -6.49
N TYR A 135 22.79 -14.28 -5.51
CA TYR A 135 23.01 -12.85 -5.71
C TYR A 135 24.19 -12.62 -6.67
N SER A 136 23.97 -11.82 -7.70
CA SER A 136 25.00 -11.39 -8.64
C SER A 136 25.34 -9.93 -8.39
N LYS A 137 26.62 -9.65 -8.12
CA LYS A 137 27.13 -8.30 -7.90
C LYS A 137 27.27 -7.46 -9.17
N ASP A 138 27.04 -8.07 -10.34
CA ASP A 138 27.18 -7.42 -11.65
C ASP A 138 25.87 -6.78 -12.12
N ASP A 139 24.98 -6.40 -11.19
CA ASP A 139 23.63 -5.83 -11.43
C ASP A 139 22.69 -6.68 -12.31
N ILE A 140 23.03 -7.96 -12.51
CA ILE A 140 22.17 -8.91 -13.26
C ILE A 140 21.01 -9.40 -12.38
N TYR A 141 21.28 -9.61 -11.09
CA TYR A 141 20.31 -10.16 -10.15
C TYR A 141 20.67 -9.81 -8.71
N ASP A 142 19.96 -8.84 -8.13
CA ASP A 142 20.31 -8.21 -6.86
C ASP A 142 19.16 -8.25 -5.84
N CYS A 143 19.26 -7.44 -4.78
CA CYS A 143 18.25 -7.34 -3.73
C CYS A 143 16.89 -6.88 -4.27
N ASP A 144 16.88 -6.05 -5.31
CA ASP A 144 15.66 -5.51 -5.91
C ASP A 144 14.89 -6.65 -6.61
N ASN A 145 15.60 -7.52 -7.33
CA ASN A 145 15.01 -8.71 -7.94
C ASN A 145 14.51 -9.69 -6.89
N MET A 146 15.35 -10.03 -5.92
CA MET A 146 15.04 -11.01 -4.89
C MET A 146 13.83 -10.60 -4.04
N ALA A 147 13.72 -9.31 -3.69
CA ALA A 147 12.57 -8.79 -2.96
C ALA A 147 11.26 -8.89 -3.75
N GLN A 148 11.30 -8.62 -5.07
CA GLN A 148 10.11 -8.75 -5.92
C GLN A 148 9.63 -10.20 -6.05
N ASP A 149 10.55 -11.15 -6.15
CA ASP A 149 10.23 -12.58 -6.23
C ASP A 149 9.68 -13.13 -4.92
N ILE A 150 10.33 -12.85 -3.79
CA ILE A 150 9.82 -13.23 -2.46
C ILE A 150 8.45 -12.59 -2.19
N TRP A 151 8.24 -11.33 -2.58
CA TRP A 151 6.93 -10.69 -2.52
C TRP A 151 5.88 -11.51 -3.28
N ASN A 152 6.17 -11.94 -4.52
CA ASN A 152 5.26 -12.77 -5.31
C ASN A 152 4.97 -14.12 -4.62
N MET A 153 5.98 -14.76 -4.05
CA MET A 153 5.84 -16.04 -3.33
C MET A 153 4.91 -15.90 -2.12
N LEU A 154 5.04 -14.83 -1.34
CA LEU A 154 4.15 -14.56 -0.19
C LEU A 154 2.71 -14.30 -0.65
N LYS A 155 2.52 -13.47 -1.69
CA LYS A 155 1.19 -13.20 -2.24
C LYS A 155 0.51 -14.47 -2.72
N ALA A 156 1.25 -15.39 -3.36
CA ALA A 156 0.74 -16.68 -3.80
C ALA A 156 0.28 -17.59 -2.64
N LYS A 157 0.80 -17.36 -1.43
CA LYS A 157 0.39 -18.04 -0.19
C LYS A 157 -0.72 -17.32 0.56
N GLY A 158 -1.23 -16.21 0.03
CA GLY A 158 -2.27 -15.40 0.67
C GLY A 158 -1.75 -14.51 1.80
N ILE A 159 -0.44 -14.36 1.95
CA ILE A 159 0.16 -13.44 2.92
C ILE A 159 0.22 -12.05 2.29
N ASN A 160 -0.18 -11.02 3.05
CA ASN A 160 -0.02 -9.65 2.59
C ASN A 160 1.45 -9.23 2.73
N ALA A 161 1.98 -8.52 1.73
CA ALA A 161 3.39 -8.20 1.66
C ALA A 161 3.64 -6.83 1.02
N ARG A 162 4.72 -6.18 1.45
CA ARG A 162 5.24 -4.94 0.87
C ARG A 162 6.73 -5.11 0.57
N ILE A 163 7.19 -4.49 -0.51
CA ILE A 163 8.63 -4.34 -0.79
C ILE A 163 9.10 -3.11 -0.04
N ALA A 164 10.22 -3.21 0.68
CA ALA A 164 10.80 -2.09 1.41
C ALA A 164 12.19 -1.77 0.84
N VAL A 165 12.56 -0.49 0.87
CA VAL A 165 13.89 -0.01 0.49
C VAL A 165 14.37 1.01 1.52
N GLY A 166 15.65 0.93 1.87
CA GLY A 166 16.24 1.74 2.92
C GLY A 166 17.76 1.69 2.92
N SER A 167 18.33 2.35 3.91
CA SER A 167 19.77 2.40 4.10
C SER A 167 20.22 1.39 5.16
N PHE A 168 21.08 0.47 4.77
CA PHE A 168 21.96 -0.22 5.70
C PHE A 168 23.37 0.27 5.48
N ASP A 169 23.94 1.02 6.43
CA ASP A 169 25.40 1.06 6.52
C ASP A 169 25.84 -0.40 6.60
N SER A 170 26.54 -0.83 5.56
CA SER A 170 26.81 -2.23 5.27
C SER A 170 27.21 -2.96 6.53
N ALA A 171 26.32 -3.83 7.02
CA ALA A 171 26.69 -4.95 7.89
C ALA A 171 27.46 -6.01 7.08
N GLY A 172 28.31 -5.55 6.16
CA GLY A 172 29.33 -6.36 5.52
C GLY A 172 30.24 -6.85 6.63
N ASN A 173 30.38 -8.17 6.69
CA ASN A 173 31.42 -8.89 7.42
C ASN A 173 31.12 -9.30 8.87
N ASN A 174 29.92 -9.76 9.24
CA ASN A 174 29.82 -10.54 10.49
C ASN A 174 28.86 -11.74 10.51
N ARG A 175 28.23 -12.15 9.39
CA ARG A 175 27.40 -13.38 9.40
C ARG A 175 27.58 -14.35 8.23
N ILE A 176 28.25 -13.96 7.14
CA ILE A 176 28.67 -14.92 6.09
C ILE A 176 30.03 -15.53 6.45
N ALA A 177 30.16 -16.04 7.67
CA ALA A 177 31.31 -16.82 8.13
C ALA A 177 30.93 -17.55 9.42
N ASN A 178 29.88 -18.38 9.36
CA ASN A 178 29.83 -19.66 10.07
C ASN A 178 28.50 -20.32 9.75
N GLY A 179 28.58 -21.43 9.03
CA GLY A 179 27.47 -22.34 8.79
C GLY A 179 27.04 -23.04 10.08
N ASN A 180 26.44 -22.28 10.99
CA ASN A 180 25.64 -22.80 12.08
C ASN A 180 24.27 -22.16 11.96
N THR A 181 23.33 -22.95 11.49
CA THR A 181 21.90 -22.77 11.69
C THR A 181 21.64 -22.62 13.18
N VAL A 182 21.65 -21.38 13.66
CA VAL A 182 21.09 -21.06 14.97
C VAL A 182 19.58 -21.06 14.78
N HIS A 183 18.99 -22.25 14.86
CA HIS A 183 17.61 -22.37 15.32
C HIS A 183 17.56 -21.80 16.74
N LYS A 184 17.37 -20.48 16.85
CA LYS A 184 17.06 -19.83 18.11
C LYS A 184 15.60 -20.15 18.38
N GLY A 185 15.38 -21.13 19.25
CA GLY A 185 14.06 -21.62 19.58
C GLY A 185 13.15 -20.50 20.05
N SER A 186 11.93 -20.48 19.51
CA SER A 186 10.65 -20.10 20.13
C SER A 186 10.67 -18.98 21.18
N GLY A 187 11.52 -17.96 20.99
CA GLY A 187 11.43 -16.69 21.68
C GLY A 187 10.52 -15.81 20.85
N SER A 188 9.43 -15.33 21.44
CA SER A 188 8.53 -14.36 20.82
C SER A 188 9.31 -13.09 20.48
N GLY A 189 9.90 -13.01 19.28
CA GLY A 189 10.44 -11.78 18.74
C GLY A 189 9.31 -10.77 18.56
N ASN A 190 9.61 -9.49 18.72
CA ASN A 190 8.59 -8.46 18.55
C ASN A 190 8.39 -8.22 17.06
N LEU A 191 7.13 -8.22 16.62
CA LEU A 191 6.77 -7.79 15.28
C LEU A 191 6.90 -6.26 15.18
N GLY A 192 7.08 -5.75 13.98
CA GLY A 192 7.22 -4.31 13.76
C GLY A 192 5.93 -3.67 13.26
N GLU A 193 5.75 -2.40 13.61
CA GLU A 193 4.86 -1.49 12.91
C GLU A 193 5.63 -0.79 11.80
N ILE A 194 5.02 -0.66 10.62
CA ILE A 194 5.63 0.07 9.51
C ILE A 194 5.41 1.57 9.74
N LYS A 195 6.51 2.33 9.81
CA LYS A 195 6.41 3.79 9.71
C LYS A 195 6.06 4.14 8.27
N VAL A 196 4.79 4.43 8.01
CA VAL A 196 4.41 5.11 6.77
C VAL A 196 5.09 6.48 6.81
N PRO A 197 5.85 6.89 5.78
CA PRO A 197 6.49 8.19 5.76
C PRO A 197 5.45 9.28 6.00
N ASN A 198 5.51 9.93 7.16
CA ASN A 198 4.69 11.12 7.43
C ASN A 198 5.15 12.24 6.49
N HIS A 199 4.16 12.95 5.93
CA HIS A 199 4.33 14.08 5.01
C HIS A 199 5.56 14.94 5.31
N ILE A 200 6.58 14.86 4.45
CA ILE A 200 7.73 15.77 4.50
C ILE A 200 7.27 17.12 3.97
N ASN A 201 6.71 17.97 4.83
CA ASN A 201 6.41 19.35 4.51
C ASN A 201 7.70 20.18 4.50
N GLY A 202 7.89 20.97 3.43
CA GLY A 202 8.82 22.11 3.45
C GLY A 202 9.87 22.09 2.34
N THR A 203 9.75 23.11 1.47
CA THR A 203 10.78 23.71 0.59
C THR A 203 11.56 22.81 -0.36
N VAL A 204 11.78 23.30 -1.59
CA VAL A 204 12.63 22.64 -2.60
C VAL A 204 14.03 22.51 -1.99
N ASN A 205 14.33 21.35 -1.41
CA ASN A 205 15.51 21.15 -0.59
C ASN A 205 16.38 20.08 -1.22
N LEU A 206 17.60 20.48 -1.53
CA LEU A 206 18.79 19.65 -1.73
C LEU A 206 18.95 18.52 -0.67
N SER A 207 18.22 18.59 0.45
CA SER A 207 18.17 17.58 1.52
C SER A 207 17.50 16.26 1.14
N ASN A 208 16.68 16.23 0.08
CA ASN A 208 16.05 14.97 -0.35
C ASN A 208 17.06 14.05 -1.06
N SER A 209 18.09 14.62 -1.70
CA SER A 209 19.19 13.86 -2.32
C SER A 209 19.85 12.93 -1.32
N SER A 210 20.29 13.42 -0.15
CA SER A 210 21.02 12.58 0.81
C SER A 210 20.18 11.45 1.40
N THR A 211 18.87 11.65 1.56
CA THR A 211 17.98 10.60 2.07
C THR A 211 17.75 9.52 1.01
N ILE A 212 17.50 9.92 -0.23
CA ILE A 212 17.23 8.99 -1.34
C ILE A 212 18.53 8.28 -1.77
N ASP A 213 19.66 8.99 -1.79
CA ASP A 213 20.97 8.43 -2.12
C ASP A 213 21.50 7.46 -1.05
N SER A 214 20.93 7.50 0.17
CA SER A 214 21.25 6.52 1.21
C SER A 214 20.57 5.17 1.01
N LEU A 215 19.55 5.10 0.14
CA LEU A 215 18.80 3.86 -0.14
C LEU A 215 19.70 2.89 -0.91
N ASN A 216 20.08 1.78 -0.27
CA ASN A 216 21.08 0.86 -0.82
C ASN A 216 20.71 -0.62 -0.72
N HIS A 217 19.53 -0.94 -0.18
CA HIS A 217 19.08 -2.32 -0.03
C HIS A 217 17.58 -2.44 -0.12
N ALA A 218 17.10 -3.56 -0.67
CA ALA A 218 15.70 -3.90 -0.75
C ALA A 218 15.39 -5.22 -0.03
N TRP A 219 14.22 -5.27 0.63
CA TRP A 219 13.74 -6.42 1.36
C TRP A 219 12.21 -6.50 1.33
N VAL A 220 11.62 -7.47 2.04
CA VAL A 220 10.17 -7.66 2.09
C VAL A 220 9.65 -7.56 3.52
N LEU A 221 8.51 -6.93 3.70
CA LEU A 221 7.73 -6.92 4.93
C LEU A 221 6.47 -7.76 4.72
N ALA A 222 6.30 -8.81 5.52
CA ALA A 222 5.15 -9.71 5.49
C ALA A 222 4.22 -9.44 6.67
N GLU A 223 2.93 -9.25 6.42
CA GLU A 223 1.92 -9.10 7.47
C GLU A 223 1.53 -10.49 7.99
N VAL A 224 2.07 -10.87 9.14
CA VAL A 224 1.88 -12.22 9.71
C VAL A 224 0.60 -12.31 10.54
N SER A 225 0.16 -11.19 11.10
CA SER A 225 -1.16 -10.97 11.72
C SER A 225 -1.59 -9.51 11.43
N PRO A 226 -2.89 -9.17 11.54
CA PRO A 226 -3.38 -7.81 11.27
C PRO A 226 -2.50 -6.73 11.92
N GLY A 227 -1.94 -5.85 11.11
CA GLY A 227 -1.09 -4.74 11.55
C GLY A 227 0.31 -5.12 12.05
N SER A 228 0.66 -6.42 12.10
CA SER A 228 1.94 -6.90 12.63
C SER A 228 2.82 -7.45 11.51
N TRP A 229 3.99 -6.83 11.34
CA TRP A 229 4.86 -7.10 10.20
C TRP A 229 6.16 -7.80 10.60
N LEU A 230 6.59 -8.76 9.78
CA LEU A 230 7.87 -9.45 9.87
C LEU A 230 8.73 -9.08 8.67
N ALA A 231 9.95 -8.63 8.91
CA ALA A 231 10.89 -8.36 7.82
C ALA A 231 11.56 -9.66 7.34
N ILE A 232 11.82 -9.73 6.04
CA ILE A 232 12.49 -10.84 5.38
C ILE A 232 13.69 -10.28 4.62
N GLU A 233 14.88 -10.59 5.12
CA GLU A 233 16.14 -10.31 4.44
C GLU A 233 16.31 -11.28 3.27
N CYS A 234 16.02 -10.78 2.08
CA CYS A 234 15.88 -11.58 0.87
C CYS A 234 17.23 -12.13 0.38
N THR A 235 18.31 -11.37 0.60
CA THR A 235 19.67 -11.75 0.14
C THR A 235 20.32 -12.75 1.10
N GLY A 236 20.04 -12.61 2.39
CA GLY A 236 20.58 -13.48 3.45
C GLY A 236 19.72 -14.71 3.76
N GLY A 237 18.47 -14.74 3.30
CA GLY A 237 17.56 -15.87 3.49
C GLY A 237 17.04 -16.05 4.91
N TYR A 238 16.87 -14.96 5.66
CA TYR A 238 16.39 -15.00 7.05
C TYR A 238 15.34 -13.94 7.35
N THR A 239 14.56 -14.16 8.39
CA THR A 239 13.62 -13.17 8.93
C THR A 239 14.29 -12.29 9.98
N VAL A 240 13.79 -11.08 10.16
CA VAL A 240 14.31 -10.12 11.13
C VAL A 240 13.16 -9.54 11.94
N TYR A 241 13.23 -9.66 13.25
CA TYR A 241 12.24 -9.08 14.16
C TYR A 241 12.57 -7.62 14.49
N SER A 242 11.57 -6.84 14.88
CA SER A 242 11.73 -5.40 15.12
C SER A 242 12.67 -5.09 16.29
N ASN A 243 12.67 -5.95 17.32
CA ASN A 243 13.59 -5.86 18.45
C ASN A 243 15.01 -6.33 18.12
N GLU A 244 15.22 -7.02 17.00
CA GLU A 244 16.55 -7.42 16.54
C GLU A 244 17.21 -6.31 15.71
N ASN A 245 16.45 -5.71 14.80
CA ASN A 245 16.91 -4.58 14.02
C ASN A 245 15.73 -3.75 13.46
N GLU A 246 15.45 -2.63 14.11
CA GLU A 246 14.38 -1.72 13.71
C GLU A 246 14.59 -1.05 12.35
N LYS A 247 15.81 -1.05 11.80
CA LYS A 247 16.09 -0.43 10.48
C LYS A 247 15.32 -1.11 9.35
N TYR A 248 15.03 -2.41 9.47
CA TYR A 248 14.18 -3.15 8.52
C TYR A 248 12.71 -2.67 8.50
N TYR A 249 12.31 -1.85 9.47
CA TYR A 249 10.97 -1.31 9.59
C TYR A 249 10.92 0.20 9.30
N GLN A 250 11.99 0.71 8.71
CA GLN A 250 12.17 2.10 8.29
C GLN A 250 12.44 2.16 6.79
N GLY A 251 12.28 3.34 6.18
CA GLY A 251 12.47 3.54 4.74
C GLY A 251 11.15 3.63 3.98
N LEU A 252 11.20 3.43 2.67
CA LEU A 252 10.04 3.49 1.79
C LEU A 252 9.46 2.09 1.62
N THR A 253 8.14 1.99 1.55
CA THR A 253 7.46 0.71 1.29
C THR A 253 6.53 0.80 0.10
N PHE A 254 6.47 -0.27 -0.68
CA PHE A 254 5.68 -0.37 -1.90
C PHE A 254 4.77 -1.57 -1.82
N SER A 255 3.49 -1.38 -2.11
CA SER A 255 2.49 -2.44 -2.03
C SER A 255 2.66 -3.54 -3.08
N ASN A 256 3.39 -3.27 -4.17
CA ASN A 256 3.59 -4.22 -5.27
C ASN A 256 4.84 -3.91 -6.12
N PRO A 257 5.35 -4.89 -6.90
CA PRO A 257 6.51 -4.73 -7.76
C PRO A 257 6.37 -3.65 -8.84
N LYS A 258 5.16 -3.37 -9.33
CA LYS A 258 4.96 -2.32 -10.34
C LYS A 258 5.27 -0.94 -9.77
N ASN A 259 4.76 -0.63 -8.57
CA ASN A 259 5.02 0.66 -7.91
C ASN A 259 6.50 0.82 -7.59
N TYR A 260 7.13 -0.25 -7.11
CA TYR A 260 8.56 -0.26 -6.81
C TYR A 260 9.41 -0.03 -8.08
N ARG A 261 9.11 -0.71 -9.19
CA ARG A 261 9.80 -0.48 -10.47
C ARG A 261 9.61 0.93 -11.01
N SER A 262 8.41 1.51 -10.87
CA SER A 262 8.17 2.91 -11.22
C SER A 262 9.05 3.86 -10.41
N PHE A 263 9.20 3.61 -9.10
CA PHE A 263 10.11 4.35 -8.24
C PHE A 263 11.56 4.21 -8.70
N LEU A 264 12.05 2.99 -8.95
CA LEU A 264 13.42 2.76 -9.42
C LEU A 264 13.70 3.47 -10.74
N ALA A 265 12.75 3.44 -11.69
CA ALA A 265 12.89 4.13 -12.96
C ALA A 265 12.99 5.66 -12.78
N LEU A 266 12.11 6.24 -11.94
CA LEU A 266 12.11 7.66 -11.65
C LEU A 266 13.37 8.09 -10.88
N TYR A 267 13.82 7.31 -9.91
CA TYR A 267 15.06 7.57 -9.19
C TYR A 267 16.28 7.55 -10.11
N ARG A 268 16.38 6.58 -11.02
CA ARG A 268 17.47 6.51 -12.00
C ARG A 268 17.47 7.71 -12.95
N ASP A 269 16.30 8.13 -13.43
CA ASP A 269 16.19 9.33 -14.28
C ASP A 269 16.55 10.60 -13.50
N TRP A 270 16.02 10.78 -12.29
CA TRP A 270 16.37 11.88 -11.40
C TRP A 270 17.88 11.96 -11.16
N LYS A 271 18.54 10.83 -10.86
CA LYS A 271 19.99 10.77 -10.63
C LYS A 271 20.79 11.17 -11.88
N ALA A 272 20.36 10.70 -13.05
CA ALA A 272 20.98 11.08 -14.32
C ALA A 272 20.79 12.58 -14.61
N LYS A 273 19.59 13.12 -14.40
CA LYS A 273 19.31 14.56 -14.62
C LYS A 273 20.02 15.47 -13.62
N SER A 274 20.11 15.03 -12.36
CA SER A 274 20.89 15.74 -11.33
C SER A 274 22.35 15.81 -11.72
N LEU A 275 22.97 14.69 -12.10
CA LEU A 275 24.36 14.66 -12.55
C LEU A 275 24.60 15.52 -13.80
N ASP A 276 23.72 15.43 -14.80
CA ASP A 276 23.77 16.27 -16.01
C ASP A 276 23.74 17.76 -15.66
N TYR A 277 22.84 18.18 -14.76
CA TYR A 277 22.71 19.56 -14.32
C TYR A 277 23.95 20.03 -13.54
N GLU A 278 24.44 19.22 -12.61
CA GLU A 278 25.63 19.55 -11.81
C GLU A 278 26.89 19.69 -12.68
N ASN A 279 27.07 18.80 -13.65
CA ASN A 279 28.18 18.88 -14.62
C ASN A 279 28.10 20.16 -15.46
N GLU A 280 26.93 20.47 -16.02
CA GLU A 280 26.73 21.69 -16.81
C GLU A 280 26.91 22.95 -15.95
N ARG A 281 26.47 22.93 -14.69
CA ARG A 281 26.67 24.03 -13.75
C ARG A 281 28.14 24.26 -13.46
N SER A 282 28.92 23.18 -13.28
CA SER A 282 30.37 23.27 -13.10
C SER A 282 31.04 23.88 -14.33
N TYR A 283 30.71 23.38 -15.53
CA TYR A 283 31.24 23.90 -16.79
C TYR A 283 30.91 25.40 -16.98
N TYR A 284 29.65 25.78 -16.77
CA TYR A 284 29.22 27.19 -16.86
C TYR A 284 30.00 28.08 -15.87
N ASN A 285 30.18 27.62 -14.63
CA ASN A 285 30.94 28.39 -13.62
C ASN A 285 32.42 28.55 -14.00
N GLU A 286 33.05 27.54 -14.57
CA GLU A 286 34.42 27.62 -15.09
C GLU A 286 34.52 28.61 -16.27
N LEU A 287 33.53 28.60 -17.16
CA LEU A 287 33.45 29.52 -18.29
C LEU A 287 33.29 30.98 -17.82
N ILE A 288 32.41 31.22 -16.84
CA ILE A 288 32.22 32.55 -16.22
C ILE A 288 33.48 33.00 -15.49
N SER A 289 34.16 32.10 -14.78
CA SER A 289 35.45 32.39 -14.13
C SER A 289 36.49 32.84 -15.16
N SER A 290 36.60 32.11 -16.28
CA SER A 290 37.51 32.46 -17.37
C SER A 290 37.14 33.81 -18.00
N TYR A 291 35.85 34.05 -18.26
CA TYR A 291 35.34 35.30 -18.79
C TYR A 291 35.68 36.50 -17.91
N ASN A 292 35.47 36.39 -16.59
CA ASN A 292 35.72 37.47 -15.64
C ASN A 292 37.19 37.90 -15.63
N ASN A 293 38.11 36.95 -15.87
CA ASN A 293 39.55 37.16 -15.89
C ASN A 293 40.13 37.54 -17.27
N ALA A 294 39.32 37.51 -18.34
CA ALA A 294 39.79 37.73 -19.70
C ALA A 294 39.95 39.22 -20.06
N SER A 295 40.77 39.51 -21.07
CA SER A 295 40.85 40.82 -21.72
C SER A 295 39.54 41.18 -22.41
N GLN A 296 39.36 42.46 -22.77
CA GLN A 296 38.11 42.91 -23.42
C GLN A 296 37.85 42.20 -24.76
N SER A 297 38.89 41.97 -25.58
CA SER A 297 38.77 41.24 -26.85
C SER A 297 38.41 39.76 -26.66
N GLU A 298 38.95 39.13 -25.62
CA GLU A 298 38.62 37.74 -25.27
C GLU A 298 37.18 37.64 -24.76
N LYS A 299 36.75 38.58 -23.90
CA LYS A 299 35.36 38.67 -23.43
C LYS A 299 34.37 38.69 -24.59
N THR A 300 34.56 39.58 -25.56
CA THR A 300 33.70 39.65 -26.75
C THR A 300 33.69 38.34 -27.55
N SER A 301 34.82 37.62 -27.60
CA SER A 301 34.90 36.32 -28.28
C SER A 301 34.20 35.18 -27.52
N MET A 302 34.02 35.34 -26.20
CA MET A 302 33.41 34.33 -25.32
C MET A 302 31.89 34.51 -25.16
N GLU A 303 31.34 35.70 -25.44
CA GLU A 303 29.93 36.06 -25.21
C GLU A 303 28.96 35.01 -25.78
N SER A 304 29.09 34.62 -27.04
CA SER A 304 28.19 33.64 -27.65
C SER A 304 28.30 32.25 -27.01
N GLY A 305 29.49 31.86 -26.53
CA GLY A 305 29.69 30.59 -25.84
C GLY A 305 29.02 30.58 -24.47
N ILE A 306 29.07 31.70 -23.75
CA ILE A 306 28.41 31.88 -22.45
C ILE A 306 26.90 31.84 -22.61
N GLU A 307 26.35 32.52 -23.62
CA GLU A 307 24.91 32.49 -23.89
C GLU A 307 24.39 31.08 -24.18
N VAL A 308 25.17 30.28 -24.92
CA VAL A 308 24.84 28.87 -25.18
C VAL A 308 24.90 28.06 -23.88
N ALA A 309 25.98 28.17 -23.11
CA ALA A 309 26.15 27.45 -21.85
C ALA A 309 25.03 27.81 -20.83
N GLN A 310 24.67 29.10 -20.74
CA GLN A 310 23.58 29.55 -19.87
C GLN A 310 22.24 28.94 -20.27
N ARG A 311 21.95 28.88 -21.57
CA ARG A 311 20.71 28.28 -22.09
C ARG A 311 20.68 26.78 -21.82
N THR A 312 21.77 26.07 -22.08
CA THR A 312 21.90 24.64 -21.81
C THR A 312 21.74 24.35 -20.31
N LEU A 313 22.38 25.14 -19.45
CA LEU A 313 22.22 25.04 -18.00
C LEU A 313 20.75 25.18 -17.58
N HIS A 314 20.03 26.18 -18.11
CA HIS A 314 18.62 26.39 -17.80
C HIS A 314 17.73 25.22 -18.28
N GLU A 315 18.00 24.66 -19.46
CA GLU A 315 17.28 23.48 -19.96
C GLU A 315 17.51 22.25 -19.09
N LYS A 316 18.75 22.01 -18.65
CA LYS A 316 19.11 20.92 -17.74
C LYS A 316 18.50 21.09 -16.37
N GLU A 317 18.53 22.31 -15.82
CA GLU A 317 17.88 22.65 -14.55
C GLU A 317 16.37 22.35 -14.62
N LYS A 318 15.68 22.79 -15.67
CA LYS A 318 14.25 22.52 -15.86
C LYS A 318 13.95 21.02 -15.92
N ALA A 319 14.78 20.24 -16.60
CA ALA A 319 14.62 18.79 -16.66
C ALA A 319 14.82 18.13 -15.29
N PHE A 320 15.87 18.52 -14.55
CA PHE A 320 16.13 18.06 -13.19
C PHE A 320 14.98 18.40 -12.24
N LEU A 321 14.54 19.66 -12.20
CA LEU A 321 13.46 20.12 -11.33
C LEU A 321 12.13 19.39 -11.61
N LYS A 322 11.88 19.02 -12.87
CA LYS A 322 10.72 18.20 -13.22
C LYS A 322 10.80 16.82 -12.54
N THR A 323 11.90 16.09 -12.74
CA THR A 323 12.09 14.77 -12.13
C THR A 323 12.11 14.83 -10.60
N ASP A 324 12.68 15.89 -10.02
CA ASP A 324 12.71 16.13 -8.58
C ASP A 324 11.30 16.31 -8.01
N SER A 325 10.46 17.08 -8.70
CA SER A 325 9.06 17.27 -8.29
C SER A 325 8.24 15.98 -8.35
N GLU A 326 8.45 15.13 -9.36
CA GLU A 326 7.77 13.85 -9.52
C GLU A 326 8.21 12.87 -8.41
N LEU A 327 9.51 12.81 -8.11
CA LEU A 327 10.06 11.96 -7.06
C LEU A 327 9.55 12.40 -5.68
N ASN A 328 9.55 13.70 -5.41
CA ASN A 328 9.01 14.27 -4.18
C ASN A 328 7.51 13.99 -4.01
N ALA A 329 6.73 14.04 -5.08
CA ALA A 329 5.31 13.68 -5.04
C ALA A 329 5.12 12.21 -4.67
N LEU A 330 5.93 11.31 -5.25
CA LEU A 330 5.89 9.89 -4.92
C LEU A 330 6.27 9.65 -3.44
N LEU A 331 7.30 10.31 -2.93
CA LEU A 331 7.72 10.16 -1.52
C LEU A 331 6.70 10.71 -0.51
N ARG A 332 5.91 11.72 -0.90
CA ARG A 332 4.90 12.35 -0.02
C ARG A 332 3.54 11.67 -0.03
N TYR A 333 3.19 10.99 -1.12
CA TYR A 333 1.84 10.49 -1.37
C TYR A 333 1.75 9.02 -1.82
N GLY A 334 2.88 8.35 -2.08
CA GLY A 334 2.96 6.95 -2.50
C GLY A 334 3.10 5.98 -1.34
#